data_AF-A0A401FZT7-F1
#
_entry.id   AF-A0A401FZT7-F1
#
_cell.length_a   1.000
_cell.length_b   1.000
_cell.length_c   1.000
_cell.angle_alpha   90.00
_cell.angle_beta   90.00
_cell.angle_gamma   90.00
#
_symmetry.space_group_name_H-M   'P 1'
#
loop_
_entity.id
_entity.type
_entity.pdbx_description
1 polymer ?
#
loop_
_entity_poly.entity_id
_entity_poly.type
_entity_poly.pdbx_seq_one_letter_code
_entity_poly.pdbx_strand_id
1 'polypeptide(L)' 'MEKKKRLVVDMPEDMHLKFKILAVKRKTTMTELVMDYIRKVIQEDEKKKHEA' A
#
# COMPACT_ATOMS: atom_id res chain seq x y z
N MET A 1 -11.09 19.20 3.66
CA MET A 1 -10.87 17.77 4.01
C MET A 1 -10.82 16.97 2.73
N GLU A 2 -9.73 16.27 2.45
CA GLU A 2 -9.67 15.34 1.30
C GLU A 2 -10.70 14.22 1.45
N LYS A 3 -11.43 13.92 0.37
CA LYS A 3 -12.40 12.82 0.35
C LYS A 3 -11.65 11.48 0.32
N LYS A 4 -11.61 10.78 1.46
CA LYS A 4 -11.08 9.40 1.52
C LYS A 4 -12.06 8.43 0.89
N LYS A 5 -11.60 7.56 0.00
CA LYS A 5 -12.37 6.43 -0.55
C LYS A 5 -11.93 5.13 0.13
N ARG A 6 -12.87 4.21 0.33
CA ARG A 6 -12.58 2.87 0.87
C ARG A 6 -12.05 1.97 -0.24
N LEU A 7 -10.93 1.30 0.01
CA LEU A 7 -10.40 0.24 -0.82
C LEU A 7 -10.66 -1.10 -0.11
N VAL A 8 -11.27 -2.04 -0.82
CA VAL A 8 -11.46 -3.42 -0.37
C VAL A 8 -10.64 -4.30 -1.29
N VAL A 9 -9.82 -5.19 -0.72
CA VAL A 9 -8.92 -6.07 -1.46
C VAL A 9 -9.01 -7.45 -0.86
N ASP A 10 -9.24 -8.45 -1.71
CA ASP A 10 -9.15 -9.85 -1.31
C ASP A 10 -7.69 -10.29 -1.33
N MET A 11 -7.25 -10.94 -0.25
CA MET A 11 -5.86 -11.36 -0.07
C MET A 11 -5.85 -12.79 0.50
N PRO A 12 -4.91 -13.64 0.08
CA PRO A 12 -4.66 -14.92 0.74
C PRO A 12 -4.42 -14.74 2.24
N GLU A 13 -4.98 -15.65 3.03
CA GLU A 13 -4.95 -15.56 4.50
C GLU A 13 -3.51 -15.48 5.05
N ASP A 14 -2.60 -16.25 4.48
CA ASP A 14 -1.20 -16.29 4.91
C ASP A 14 -0.49 -14.95 4.67
N MET A 15 -0.76 -14.29 3.54
CA MET A 15 -0.25 -12.97 3.22
C MET A 15 -0.85 -11.92 4.13
N HIS A 16 -2.16 -11.98 4.38
CA HIS A 16 -2.83 -11.05 5.28
C HIS A 16 -2.23 -11.12 6.69
N LEU A 17 -1.95 -12.33 7.19
CA LEU A 17 -1.32 -12.53 8.49
C LEU A 17 0.11 -11.97 8.53
N LYS A 18 0.94 -12.29 7.53
CA LYS A 18 2.31 -11.75 7.41
C LYS A 18 2.30 -10.23 7.36
N PHE A 19 1.34 -9.65 6.64
CA PHE A 19 1.21 -8.20 6.49
C PHE A 19 0.79 -7.53 7.80
N LYS A 20 -0.15 -8.14 8.55
CA LYS A 20 -0.53 -7.67 9.89
C LYS A 20 0.65 -7.70 10.86
N ILE A 21 1.44 -8.78 10.87
CA ILE A 21 2.64 -8.89 11.70
C ILE A 21 3.65 -7.79 11.34
N LEU A 22 3.82 -7.51 10.04
CA LEU A 22 4.72 -6.45 9.57
C LEU A 22 4.29 -5.06 10.07
N ALA A 23 2.99 -4.75 10.01
CA ALA A 23 2.44 -3.50 10.51
C ALA A 23 2.74 -3.30 12.00
N VAL A 24 2.53 -4.34 12.81
CA VAL A 24 2.85 -4.32 14.26
C VAL A 24 4.34 -4.10 14.49
N LYS A 25 5.21 -4.86 13.81
CA LYS A 25 6.67 -4.73 13.95
C LYS A 25 7.17 -3.32 13.63
N ARG A 26 6.54 -2.64 12.67
CA ARG A 26 6.90 -1.29 12.22
C ARG A 26 6.14 -0.17 12.97
N LYS A 27 5.32 -0.52 13.97
CA LYS A 27 4.49 0.43 14.74
C LYS A 27 3.64 1.34 13.84
N THR A 28 3.04 0.76 12.80
CA THR A 28 2.24 1.44 11.77
C THR A 28 0.96 0.65 11.50
N THR A 29 0.08 1.18 10.65
CA THR A 29 -1.14 0.50 10.23
C THR A 29 -0.96 -0.22 8.88
N MET A 30 -1.76 -1.25 8.64
CA MET A 30 -1.81 -1.91 7.33
C MET A 30 -2.17 -0.93 6.22
N THR A 31 -3.07 0.03 6.50
CA THR A 31 -3.46 1.08 5.54
C THR A 31 -2.27 1.94 5.14
N GLU A 32 -1.46 2.41 6.09
CA GLU A 32 -0.26 3.20 5.81
C GLU A 32 0.73 2.42 4.95
N LEU A 33 0.97 1.16 5.28
CA LEU A 33 1.85 0.30 4.49
C LEU A 33 1.36 0.10 3.05
N VAL A 34 0.05 -0.10 2.84
CA VAL A 34 -0.54 -0.20 1.49
C VAL A 34 -0.39 1.12 0.75
N MET A 35 -0.70 2.24 1.40
CA MET A 35 -0.61 3.56 0.78
C MET A 35 0.83 3.91 0.38
N ASP A 36 1.81 3.58 1.20
CA ASP A 36 3.22 3.79 0.89
C ASP A 36 3.68 2.95 -0.30
N TYR A 37 3.21 1.70 -0.39
CA TYR A 37 3.49 0.86 -1.55
C TYR A 37 2.83 1.42 -2.82
N ILE A 38 1.54 1.77 -2.77
CA ILE A 38 0.81 2.36 -3.90
C ILE A 38 1.49 3.64 -4.39
N ARG A 39 1.90 4.54 -3.48
CA ARG A 39 2.61 5.77 -3.84
C ARG A 39 3.90 5.49 -4.60
N LYS A 40 4.70 4.52 -4.14
CA LYS A 40 5.95 4.13 -4.81
C LYS A 40 5.68 3.61 -6.22
N VAL A 41 4.69 2.73 -6.38
CA VAL A 41 4.33 2.16 -7.68
C VAL A 41 3.85 3.25 -8.65
N ILE A 42 3.02 4.19 -8.19
CA ILE A 42 2.56 5.32 -9.03
C ILE A 42 3.74 6.19 -9.45
N GLN A 43 4.63 6.55 -8.52
CA GLN A 43 5.80 7.37 -8.83
C GLN A 43 6.75 6.68 -9.81
N GLU A 44 6.93 5.36 -9.69
CA GLU A 44 7.75 4.59 -10.65
C GLU A 44 7.13 4.54 -12.04
N ASP A 45 5.80 4.42 -12.15
CA ASP A 45 5.09 4.43 -13.43
C ASP A 45 5.14 5.82 -14.11
N GLU A 46 4.93 6.89 -13.33
CA GLU A 46 5.01 8.27 -13.83
C GLU A 46 6.40 8.60 -14.37
N LYS A 47 7.46 8.16 -13.67
CA LYS A 47 8.85 8.36 -14.15
C LYS A 47 9.09 7.65 -15.47
N LYS A 48 8.67 6.39 -15.61
CA LYS A 48 8.83 5.62 -16.85
C LYS A 48 8.11 6.26 -18.04
N LYS A 49 6.96 6.91 -17.81
CA LYS A 49 6.21 7.62 -18.86
C LYS A 49 6.83 8.96 -19.28
N HIS A 50 7.74 9.53 -18.50
CA HIS A 50 8.47 10.74 -18.86
C HIS A 50 9.81 10.46 -19.55
N GLU A 51 10.28 9.21 -19.51
CA GLU A 51 11.51 8.77 -20.19
C GLU A 51 11.24 8.12 -21.56
N ALA A 52 9.97 7.96 -21.95
CA ALA A 52 9.51 7.41 -23.23
C ALA A 52 8.84 8.49 -24.10
#